data_AF-A0A5N9HTW1-F1
#
_entry.id   AF-A0A5N9HTW1-F1
#
_cell.length_a   1.000
_cell.length_b   1.000
_cell.length_c   1.000
_cell.angle_alpha   90.00
_cell.angle_beta   90.00
_cell.angle_gamma   90.00
#
_symmetry.space_group_name_H-M   'P 1'
#
loop_
_entity.id
_entity.type
_entity.pdbx_description
1 polymer ?
#
loop_
_entity_poly.entity_id
_entity_poly.type
_entity_poly.pdbx_seq_one_letter_code
_entity_poly.pdbx_strand_id
1 'polypeptide(L)'
;MTELVHNIDLSNVPHRSGQSLDLEAKRIRAWSRLSEEEKTWVLQAWELTGMIPSAPAFKDLRSAVDRVLYVLVGTEESLTPNELCYLMIARWFRNIDPATARAKMAQLVSQGAARYTGVGRTIATEIGLDRLEEMTRKIHLNKNETRRSDRRSTRSQTRIVDRGESLKSSFGDRSAPKGRFRKELYE
;
A
#
# COMPACT_ATOMS: atom_id res chain seq x y z
N MET A 1 -40.60 12.98 4.99
CA MET A 1 -39.51 12.63 4.04
C MET A 1 -38.73 11.51 4.71
N THR A 2 -38.58 10.36 4.06
CA THR A 2 -37.80 9.24 4.58
C THR A 2 -36.32 9.60 4.55
N GLU A 3 -35.66 9.59 5.71
CA GLU A 3 -34.23 9.85 5.80
C GLU A 3 -33.47 8.69 5.15
N LEU A 4 -32.70 8.97 4.09
CA LEU A 4 -31.81 7.97 3.48
C LEU A 4 -30.66 7.68 4.46
N VAL A 5 -30.63 6.44 4.96
CA VAL A 5 -29.60 5.94 5.85
C VAL A 5 -28.79 4.87 5.15
N HIS A 6 -27.48 5.04 5.11
CA HIS A 6 -26.57 3.97 4.72
C HIS A 6 -26.19 3.16 5.96
N ASN A 7 -26.70 1.92 6.05
CA ASN A 7 -26.55 0.99 7.19
C ASN A 7 -25.12 0.44 7.34
N ILE A 8 -24.15 1.32 7.51
CA ILE A 8 -22.75 0.99 7.78
C ILE A 8 -22.36 1.62 9.11
N ASP A 9 -21.70 0.82 9.94
CA ASP A 9 -21.07 1.25 11.19
C ASP A 9 -19.59 0.90 11.18
N LEU A 10 -18.73 1.91 11.38
CA LEU A 10 -17.28 1.77 11.44
C LEU A 10 -16.74 1.74 12.88
N SER A 11 -17.59 1.79 13.90
CA SER A 11 -17.20 1.87 15.32
C SER A 11 -16.35 0.67 15.77
N ASN A 12 -16.60 -0.51 15.19
CA ASN A 12 -15.90 -1.75 15.54
C ASN A 12 -14.69 -2.06 14.63
N VAL A 13 -14.32 -1.15 13.71
CA VAL A 13 -13.19 -1.38 12.81
C VAL A 13 -11.88 -1.24 13.59
N PRO A 14 -11.04 -2.30 13.69
CA PRO A 14 -9.79 -2.21 14.42
C PRO A 14 -8.84 -1.26 13.68
N HIS A 15 -8.28 -0.31 14.43
CA HIS A 15 -7.37 0.68 13.86
C HIS A 15 -6.09 0.02 13.34
N ARG A 16 -5.70 0.35 12.10
CA ARG A 16 -4.46 -0.11 11.46
C ARG A 16 -3.60 1.07 11.03
N SER A 17 -2.29 0.84 10.95
CA SER A 17 -1.33 1.86 10.51
C SER A 17 -1.73 2.46 9.15
N GLY A 18 -1.79 3.79 9.11
CA GLY A 18 -2.23 4.56 7.95
C GLY A 18 -3.74 4.85 7.91
N GLN A 19 -4.60 4.18 8.67
CA GLN A 19 -6.00 4.54 8.72
C GLN A 19 -6.22 5.89 9.41
N SER A 20 -7.33 6.53 9.09
CA SER A 20 -7.75 7.71 9.83
C SER A 20 -8.21 7.31 11.23
N LEU A 21 -7.91 8.12 12.25
CA LEU A 21 -8.57 8.04 13.56
C LEU A 21 -10.05 8.47 13.42
N ASP A 22 -10.90 8.03 14.33
CA ASP A 22 -12.34 8.37 14.43
C ASP A 22 -13.11 8.13 13.13
N LEU A 23 -12.99 6.91 12.59
CA LEU A 23 -13.58 6.52 11.30
C LEU A 23 -15.08 6.79 11.26
N GLU A 24 -15.83 6.38 12.29
CA GLU A 24 -17.27 6.54 12.31
C GLU A 24 -17.69 8.02 12.36
N ALA A 25 -17.06 8.82 13.22
CA ALA A 25 -17.33 10.25 13.27
C ALA A 25 -17.00 10.97 11.95
N LYS A 26 -16.02 10.48 11.18
CA LYS A 26 -15.69 11.02 9.86
C LYS A 26 -16.66 10.53 8.79
N ARG A 27 -17.11 9.29 8.86
CA ARG A 27 -18.16 8.74 7.98
C ARG A 27 -19.48 9.50 8.16
N ILE A 28 -19.94 9.71 9.40
CA ILE A 28 -21.16 10.47 9.69
C ILE A 28 -21.05 11.90 9.13
N ARG A 29 -19.93 12.58 9.38
CA ARG A 29 -19.68 13.94 8.84
C ARG A 29 -19.59 13.97 7.32
N ALA A 30 -19.09 12.91 6.68
CA ALA A 30 -19.06 12.82 5.23
C ALA A 30 -20.48 12.58 4.68
N TRP A 31 -21.28 11.71 5.33
CA TRP A 31 -22.67 11.44 4.97
C TRP A 31 -23.55 12.67 5.07
N SER A 32 -23.39 13.48 6.13
CA SER A 32 -24.19 14.68 6.35
C SER A 32 -23.91 15.82 5.37
N ARG A 33 -22.80 15.75 4.61
CA ARG A 33 -22.47 16.72 3.56
C ARG A 33 -23.10 16.37 2.21
N LEU A 34 -23.56 15.14 2.04
CA LEU A 34 -24.19 14.69 0.81
C LEU A 34 -25.61 15.22 0.73
N SER A 35 -25.99 15.73 -0.44
CA SER A 35 -27.39 15.93 -0.80
C SER A 35 -28.14 14.60 -0.90
N GLU A 36 -29.47 14.61 -0.86
CA GLU A 36 -30.27 13.39 -1.00
C GLU A 36 -30.01 12.69 -2.35
N GLU A 37 -29.81 13.45 -3.43
CA GLU A 37 -29.41 12.92 -4.73
C GLU A 37 -28.06 12.19 -4.65
N GLU A 38 -27.04 12.82 -4.05
CA GLU A 38 -25.72 12.20 -3.86
C GLU A 38 -25.80 10.95 -2.97
N LYS A 39 -26.68 10.93 -1.95
CA LYS A 39 -26.90 9.73 -1.11
C LYS A 39 -27.48 8.59 -1.92
N THR A 40 -28.49 8.84 -2.76
CA THR A 40 -29.05 7.80 -3.65
C THR A 40 -27.99 7.24 -4.59
N TRP A 41 -27.15 8.12 -5.16
CA TRP A 41 -26.08 7.73 -6.05
C TRP A 41 -25.02 6.90 -5.36
N VAL A 42 -24.61 7.29 -4.15
CA VAL A 42 -23.64 6.54 -3.34
C VAL A 42 -24.13 5.13 -3.03
N LEU A 43 -25.42 4.94 -2.74
CA LEU A 43 -25.98 3.61 -2.48
C LEU A 43 -25.92 2.72 -3.73
N GLN A 44 -26.21 3.26 -4.91
CA GLN A 44 -26.08 2.55 -6.19
C GLN A 44 -24.62 2.20 -6.50
N ALA A 45 -23.73 3.20 -6.41
CA ALA A 45 -22.29 3.01 -6.63
C ALA A 45 -21.66 2.04 -5.63
N TRP A 46 -22.19 1.96 -4.41
CA TRP A 46 -21.73 1.04 -3.37
C TRP A 46 -21.91 -0.43 -3.77
N GLU A 47 -23.06 -0.77 -4.37
CA GLU A 47 -23.34 -2.12 -4.87
C GLU A 47 -22.41 -2.51 -6.03
N LEU A 48 -22.07 -1.53 -6.87
CA LEU A 48 -21.16 -1.70 -8.01
C LEU A 48 -19.69 -1.75 -7.61
N THR A 49 -19.31 -1.16 -6.46
CA THR A 49 -17.92 -1.18 -5.99
C THR A 49 -17.43 -2.58 -5.61
N GLY A 50 -16.94 -3.30 -6.61
CA GLY A 50 -16.25 -4.58 -6.49
C GLY A 50 -14.75 -4.45 -6.21
N MET A 51 -14.10 -5.59 -5.97
CA MET A 51 -12.64 -5.66 -6.09
C MET A 51 -12.27 -5.62 -7.57
N ILE A 52 -11.45 -4.65 -7.98
CA ILE A 52 -10.87 -4.61 -9.32
C ILE A 52 -9.72 -5.65 -9.36
N PRO A 53 -9.85 -6.78 -10.08
CA PRO A 53 -8.87 -7.88 -9.99
C PRO A 53 -7.49 -7.49 -10.53
N SER A 54 -7.44 -6.57 -11.50
CA SER A 54 -6.20 -6.09 -12.11
C SER A 54 -5.54 -4.92 -11.37
N ALA A 55 -6.21 -4.35 -10.36
CA ALA A 55 -5.72 -3.20 -9.60
C ALA A 55 -4.90 -3.59 -8.37
N PRO A 56 -3.99 -2.73 -7.90
CA PRO A 56 -3.23 -3.01 -6.67
C PRO A 56 -4.14 -2.91 -5.45
N ALA A 57 -3.77 -3.56 -4.34
CA ALA A 57 -4.55 -3.41 -3.12
C ALA A 57 -4.55 -1.94 -2.68
N PHE A 58 -5.72 -1.40 -2.33
CA PHE A 58 -5.87 0.03 -1.98
C PHE A 58 -4.90 0.51 -0.89
N LYS A 59 -4.55 -0.37 0.06
CA LYS A 59 -3.59 -0.10 1.13
C LYS A 59 -2.16 0.16 0.65
N ASP A 60 -1.80 -0.36 -0.53
CA ASP A 60 -0.45 -0.25 -1.11
C ASP A 60 -0.29 1.07 -1.89
N LEU A 61 -1.40 1.79 -2.15
CA LEU A 61 -1.41 3.09 -2.82
C LEU A 61 -0.92 4.19 -1.88
N ARG A 62 0.25 4.78 -2.20
CA ARG A 62 0.88 5.83 -1.40
C ARG A 62 0.32 7.23 -1.70
N SER A 63 -0.01 7.51 -2.95
CA SER A 63 -0.48 8.82 -3.38
C SER A 63 -1.97 9.03 -3.08
N ALA A 64 -2.36 10.25 -2.77
CA ALA A 64 -3.78 10.62 -2.76
C ALA A 64 -4.40 10.55 -4.17
N VAL A 65 -3.62 10.87 -5.21
CA VAL A 65 -4.09 10.85 -6.61
C VAL A 65 -4.44 9.42 -7.03
N ASP A 66 -3.56 8.46 -6.75
CA ASP A 66 -3.78 7.07 -7.15
C ASP A 66 -4.94 6.43 -6.38
N ARG A 67 -5.15 6.84 -5.12
CA ARG A 67 -6.33 6.42 -4.35
C ARG A 67 -7.62 6.98 -4.92
N VAL A 68 -7.65 8.25 -5.32
CA VAL A 68 -8.80 8.86 -6.00
C VAL A 68 -9.09 8.13 -7.31
N LEU A 69 -8.05 7.84 -8.10
CA LEU A 69 -8.19 7.07 -9.34
C LEU A 69 -8.76 5.67 -9.08
N TYR A 70 -8.26 4.97 -8.06
CA TYR A 70 -8.76 3.65 -7.68
C TYR A 70 -10.26 3.68 -7.39
N VAL A 71 -10.73 4.69 -6.64
CA VAL A 71 -12.17 4.82 -6.33
C VAL A 71 -12.98 5.07 -7.61
N LEU A 72 -12.52 5.99 -8.48
CA LEU A 72 -13.22 6.31 -9.73
C LEU A 72 -13.31 5.13 -10.68
N VAL A 73 -12.26 4.31 -10.77
CA VAL A 73 -12.27 3.09 -11.60
C VAL A 73 -13.17 2.03 -10.96
N GLY A 74 -13.10 1.86 -9.63
CA GLY A 74 -13.83 0.80 -8.93
C GLY A 74 -15.32 1.02 -8.81
N THR A 75 -15.80 2.27 -8.95
CA THR A 75 -17.23 2.57 -8.97
C THR A 75 -17.84 2.39 -10.36
N GLU A 76 -17.04 2.42 -11.43
CA GLU A 76 -17.44 2.49 -12.85
C GLU A 76 -18.39 3.64 -13.23
N GLU A 77 -18.87 4.37 -12.23
CA GLU A 77 -19.78 5.50 -12.33
C GLU A 77 -19.07 6.84 -12.20
N SER A 78 -19.73 7.90 -12.67
CA SER A 78 -19.28 9.26 -12.41
C SER A 78 -19.50 9.61 -10.94
N LEU A 79 -18.58 10.34 -10.31
CA LEU A 79 -18.65 10.75 -8.90
C LEU A 79 -18.46 12.25 -8.72
N THR A 80 -19.13 12.84 -7.73
CA THR A 80 -18.79 14.16 -7.18
C THR A 80 -17.62 14.06 -6.18
N PRO A 81 -16.94 15.17 -5.85
CA PRO A 81 -15.93 15.16 -4.80
C PRO A 81 -16.46 14.68 -3.44
N ASN A 82 -17.70 15.00 -3.08
CA ASN A 82 -18.28 14.62 -1.79
C ASN A 82 -18.62 13.12 -1.75
N GLU A 83 -19.22 12.60 -2.82
CA GLU A 83 -19.50 11.16 -2.99
C GLU A 83 -18.20 10.35 -2.87
N LEU A 84 -17.13 10.81 -3.53
CA LEU A 84 -15.81 10.17 -3.45
C LEU A 84 -15.23 10.22 -2.03
N CYS A 85 -15.33 11.35 -1.33
CA CYS A 85 -14.88 11.46 0.06
C CYS A 85 -15.58 10.45 0.96
N TYR A 86 -16.90 10.30 0.79
CA TYR A 86 -17.70 9.36 1.55
C TYR A 86 -17.29 7.91 1.26
N LEU A 87 -17.19 7.53 -0.01
CA LEU A 87 -16.80 6.18 -0.41
C LEU A 87 -15.39 5.83 0.10
N MET A 88 -14.44 6.77 0.02
CA MET A 88 -13.07 6.62 0.55
C MET A 88 -13.04 6.27 2.04
N ILE A 89 -13.86 6.93 2.86
CA ILE A 89 -13.91 6.63 4.31
C ILE A 89 -14.73 5.37 4.60
N ALA A 90 -15.87 5.18 3.92
CA ALA A 90 -16.81 4.10 4.18
C ALA A 90 -16.26 2.71 3.79
N ARG A 91 -15.55 2.60 2.67
CA ARG A 91 -15.05 1.30 2.16
C ARG A 91 -13.58 1.07 2.43
N TRP A 92 -12.78 2.13 2.37
CA TRP A 92 -11.32 2.03 2.42
C TRP A 92 -10.68 2.70 3.64
N PHE A 93 -11.49 3.22 4.57
CA PHE A 93 -11.06 3.78 5.86
C PHE A 93 -10.01 4.90 5.73
N ARG A 94 -10.04 5.63 4.61
CA ARG A 94 -9.17 6.78 4.36
C ARG A 94 -9.99 8.04 4.25
N ASN A 95 -9.60 9.04 5.02
CA ASN A 95 -10.21 10.36 4.94
C ASN A 95 -9.48 11.21 3.89
N ILE A 96 -10.24 11.98 3.13
CA ILE A 96 -9.74 13.02 2.24
C ILE A 96 -10.65 14.24 2.38
N ASP A 97 -10.08 15.43 2.34
CA ASP A 97 -10.85 16.66 2.36
C ASP A 97 -11.50 16.93 0.98
N PRO A 98 -12.74 17.43 0.89
CA PRO A 98 -13.41 17.70 -0.38
C PRO A 98 -12.64 18.61 -1.34
N ALA A 99 -11.93 19.64 -0.85
CA ALA A 99 -11.11 20.50 -1.70
C ALA A 99 -9.91 19.73 -2.26
N THR A 100 -9.31 18.85 -1.44
CA THR A 100 -8.23 17.98 -1.88
C THR A 100 -8.71 16.94 -2.90
N ALA A 101 -9.87 16.33 -2.66
CA ALA A 101 -10.50 15.39 -3.60
C ALA A 101 -10.75 16.07 -4.94
N ARG A 102 -11.38 17.26 -4.95
CA ARG A 102 -11.58 18.07 -6.16
C ARG A 102 -10.28 18.36 -6.89
N ALA A 103 -9.24 18.80 -6.18
CA ALA A 103 -7.94 19.08 -6.77
C ALA A 103 -7.31 17.83 -7.41
N LYS A 104 -7.45 16.66 -6.76
CA LYS A 104 -6.92 15.39 -7.30
C LYS A 104 -7.72 14.85 -8.48
N MET A 105 -9.04 15.03 -8.48
CA MET A 105 -9.90 14.72 -9.62
C MET A 105 -9.53 15.61 -10.82
N ALA A 106 -9.38 16.92 -10.62
CA ALA A 106 -8.92 17.83 -11.67
C ALA A 106 -7.53 17.46 -12.20
N GLN A 107 -6.62 17.04 -11.30
CA GLN A 107 -5.30 16.53 -11.69
C GLN A 107 -5.43 15.28 -12.59
N LEU A 108 -6.29 14.31 -12.26
CA LEU A 108 -6.50 13.13 -13.09
C LEU A 108 -7.11 13.48 -14.45
N VAL A 109 -8.00 14.46 -14.49
CA VAL A 109 -8.57 14.97 -15.75
C VAL A 109 -7.49 15.58 -16.64
N SER A 110 -6.61 16.42 -16.07
CA SER A 110 -5.49 17.00 -16.83
C SER A 110 -4.52 15.95 -17.38
N GLN A 111 -4.46 14.78 -16.74
CA GLN A 111 -3.60 13.65 -17.14
C GLN A 111 -4.31 12.69 -18.12
N GLY A 112 -5.57 12.96 -18.49
CA GLY A 112 -6.36 12.08 -19.36
C GLY A 112 -6.84 10.78 -18.69
N ALA A 113 -6.51 10.55 -17.41
CA ALA A 113 -6.89 9.37 -16.64
C ALA A 113 -8.35 9.42 -16.11
N ALA A 114 -8.99 10.58 -16.24
CA ALA A 114 -10.39 10.80 -15.91
C ALA A 114 -10.98 11.87 -16.85
N ARG A 115 -12.30 11.98 -16.90
CA ARG A 115 -12.98 13.06 -17.64
C ARG A 115 -14.20 13.57 -16.89
N TYR A 116 -14.59 14.82 -17.17
CA TYR A 116 -15.85 15.37 -16.69
C TYR A 116 -17.02 14.84 -17.54
N THR A 117 -18.10 14.43 -16.90
CA THR A 117 -19.33 13.94 -17.57
C THR A 117 -20.51 14.89 -17.44
N GLY A 118 -20.53 15.73 -16.40
CA GLY A 118 -21.58 16.71 -16.09
C GLY A 118 -21.13 17.71 -15.02
N VAL A 119 -22.06 18.47 -14.43
CA VAL A 119 -21.74 19.53 -13.44
C VAL A 119 -21.01 18.93 -12.23
N GLY A 120 -19.69 19.10 -12.20
CA GLY A 120 -18.83 18.67 -11.10
C GLY A 120 -18.66 17.16 -10.93
N ARG A 121 -19.10 16.34 -11.90
CA ARG A 121 -18.96 14.87 -11.86
C ARG A 121 -17.76 14.42 -12.70
N THR A 122 -17.02 13.44 -12.20
CA THR A 122 -15.83 12.89 -12.86
C THR A 122 -15.94 11.38 -12.94
N ILE A 123 -15.61 10.82 -14.10
CA ILE A 123 -15.53 9.38 -14.33
C ILE A 123 -14.09 9.00 -14.74
N ALA A 124 -13.66 7.78 -14.41
CA ALA A 124 -12.41 7.26 -14.93
C ALA A 124 -12.49 7.02 -16.46
N THR A 125 -11.35 7.09 -17.13
CA THR A 125 -11.21 6.73 -18.56
C THR A 125 -10.46 5.40 -18.68
N GLU A 126 -10.43 4.84 -19.89
CA GLU A 126 -9.60 3.66 -20.21
C GLU A 126 -8.12 3.89 -19.86
N ILE A 127 -7.59 5.09 -20.14
CA ILE A 127 -6.23 5.49 -19.75
C ILE A 127 -6.03 5.42 -18.22
N GLY A 128 -7.07 5.74 -17.46
CA GLY A 128 -7.06 5.62 -16.00
C GLY A 128 -6.99 4.17 -15.53
N LEU A 129 -7.70 3.26 -16.19
CA LEU A 129 -7.63 1.83 -15.94
C LEU A 129 -6.23 1.29 -16.28
N ASP A 130 -5.69 1.60 -17.45
CA ASP A 130 -4.35 1.17 -17.89
C ASP A 130 -3.27 1.59 -16.90
N ARG A 131 -3.37 2.83 -16.39
CA ARG A 131 -2.46 3.34 -15.35
C ARG A 131 -2.57 2.54 -14.06
N LEU A 132 -3.78 2.15 -13.66
CA LEU A 132 -4.01 1.33 -12.46
C LEU A 132 -3.34 -0.04 -12.60
N GLU A 133 -3.45 -0.66 -13.79
CA GLU A 133 -2.81 -1.94 -14.09
C GLU A 133 -1.28 -1.84 -14.19
N GLU A 134 -0.75 -0.74 -14.74
CA GLU A 134 0.68 -0.47 -14.74
C GLU A 134 1.25 -0.33 -13.31
N MET A 135 0.50 0.29 -12.40
CA MET A 135 0.89 0.38 -10.98
C MET A 135 0.96 -1.01 -10.35
N THR A 136 0.03 -1.91 -10.64
CA THR A 136 0.09 -3.31 -10.20
C THR A 136 1.38 -3.97 -10.65
N ARG A 137 1.76 -3.81 -11.93
CA ARG A 137 3.01 -4.37 -12.48
C ARG A 137 4.24 -3.83 -11.75
N LYS A 138 4.32 -2.52 -11.50
CA LYS A 138 5.43 -1.88 -10.77
C LYS A 138 5.56 -2.37 -9.33
N ILE A 139 4.44 -2.56 -8.62
CA ILE A 139 4.44 -3.07 -7.25
C ILE A 139 4.97 -4.51 -7.21
N HIS A 140 4.57 -5.36 -8.17
CA HIS A 140 5.07 -6.74 -8.25
C HIS A 140 6.57 -6.79 -8.57
N LEU A 141 7.06 -5.94 -9.47
CA LEU A 141 8.49 -5.84 -9.80
C LEU A 141 9.32 -5.43 -8.56
N ASN A 142 8.92 -4.38 -7.86
CA ASN A 142 9.63 -3.90 -6.67
C ASN A 142 9.69 -4.94 -5.54
N LYS A 143 8.61 -5.74 -5.37
CA LYS A 143 8.55 -6.83 -4.38
C LYS A 143 9.46 -8.01 -4.74
N ASN A 144 9.65 -8.28 -6.03
CA ASN A 144 10.57 -9.31 -6.51
C ASN A 144 12.03 -8.86 -6.41
N GLU A 145 12.30 -7.57 -6.59
CA GLU A 145 13.64 -6.99 -6.45
C GLU A 145 14.11 -6.99 -4.98
N THR A 146 13.27 -6.56 -4.05
CA THR A 146 13.57 -6.65 -2.60
C THR A 146 13.87 -8.08 -2.15
N ARG A 147 13.10 -9.07 -2.64
CA ARG A 147 13.35 -10.50 -2.36
C ARG A 147 14.65 -11.05 -2.97
N ARG A 148 15.13 -10.47 -4.08
CA ARG A 148 16.42 -10.85 -4.70
C ARG A 148 17.60 -10.19 -3.99
N SER A 149 17.45 -8.97 -3.50
CA SER A 149 18.49 -8.26 -2.74
C SER A 149 18.76 -8.89 -1.37
N ASP A 150 17.74 -9.41 -0.69
CA ASP A 150 17.91 -10.14 0.58
C ASP A 150 18.69 -11.46 0.42
N ARG A 151 18.66 -12.09 -0.76
CA ARG A 151 19.42 -13.32 -1.03
C ARG A 151 20.88 -13.08 -1.36
N ARG A 152 21.30 -11.82 -1.59
CA ARG A 152 22.70 -11.50 -1.88
C ARG A 152 23.51 -11.15 -0.64
N SER A 153 22.88 -10.88 0.50
CA SER A 153 23.57 -10.48 1.73
C SER A 153 23.94 -11.62 2.68
N THR A 154 23.55 -12.87 2.41
CA THR A 154 23.86 -14.03 3.29
C THR A 154 24.92 -14.98 2.71
N ARG A 155 25.67 -14.57 1.69
CA ARG A 155 26.72 -15.40 1.10
C ARG A 155 27.97 -14.62 0.70
N SER A 156 28.49 -13.82 1.63
CA SER A 156 29.73 -13.04 1.44
C SER A 156 30.64 -13.07 2.67
N GLN A 157 30.92 -14.24 3.23
CA GLN A 157 32.09 -14.45 4.09
C GLN A 157 32.56 -15.91 3.94
N THR A 158 33.33 -16.18 2.89
CA THR A 158 34.32 -17.27 2.81
C THR A 158 34.97 -17.29 1.42
N ARG A 159 36.15 -16.67 1.29
CA ARG A 159 37.34 -17.21 0.60
C ARG A 159 38.45 -16.16 0.47
N ILE A 160 39.40 -16.27 1.39
CA ILE A 160 40.86 -16.33 1.20
C ILE A 160 41.35 -15.93 -0.20
N VAL A 161 42.23 -14.92 -0.26
CA VAL A 161 43.33 -14.89 -1.24
C VAL A 161 44.61 -14.35 -0.60
N ASP A 162 45.56 -15.28 -0.58
CA ASP A 162 47.01 -15.24 -0.49
C ASP A 162 47.70 -13.91 -0.87
N ARG A 163 48.66 -13.47 -0.03
CA ARG A 163 49.72 -12.54 -0.41
C ARG A 163 50.97 -12.84 0.42
N GLY A 164 51.87 -13.64 -0.14
CA GLY A 164 53.18 -13.89 0.43
C GLY A 164 54.13 -12.70 0.27
N GLU A 165 55.00 -12.50 1.25
CA GLU A 165 56.46 -12.52 1.03
C GLU A 165 57.26 -12.55 2.36
N SER A 166 58.11 -13.59 2.41
CA SER A 166 59.24 -13.95 3.29
C SER A 166 60.09 -12.84 3.92
N LEU A 167 60.66 -13.11 5.11
CA LEU A 167 62.10 -12.92 5.42
C LEU A 167 62.51 -13.66 6.73
N LYS A 168 63.33 -14.72 6.57
CA LYS A 168 64.42 -15.21 7.47
C LYS A 168 64.18 -15.33 8.99
N SER A 169 64.27 -16.55 9.54
CA SER A 169 65.46 -17.00 10.32
C SER A 169 65.26 -18.36 11.00
N SER A 170 66.36 -19.11 11.02
CA SER A 170 66.58 -20.48 11.49
C SER A 170 66.89 -20.55 13.00
N PHE A 171 66.57 -21.69 13.62
CA PHE A 171 67.25 -22.31 14.77
C PHE A 171 67.04 -21.77 16.21
N GLY A 172 66.59 -22.66 17.11
CA GLY A 172 67.12 -22.75 18.49
C GLY A 172 66.15 -22.53 19.66
N ASP A 173 65.94 -23.61 20.45
CA ASP A 173 65.83 -23.65 21.93
C ASP A 173 64.68 -22.90 22.65
N ARG A 174 64.18 -23.26 23.84
CA ARG A 174 64.13 -24.45 24.72
C ARG A 174 63.25 -24.03 25.88
N SER A 175 62.16 -24.75 26.18
CA SER A 175 61.65 -24.89 27.56
C SER A 175 60.51 -25.91 27.62
N ALA A 176 60.84 -27.12 28.09
CA ALA A 176 59.91 -28.08 28.70
C ALA A 176 59.77 -27.75 30.23
N PRO A 177 59.03 -28.50 31.11
CA PRO A 177 58.28 -29.76 30.91
C PRO A 177 56.96 -29.92 31.75
N LYS A 178 56.41 -31.16 31.74
CA LYS A 178 55.51 -31.87 32.70
C LYS A 178 54.00 -31.84 32.34
N GLY A 179 53.24 -32.94 32.26
CA GLY A 179 53.46 -34.38 32.53
C GLY A 179 52.27 -35.21 31.99
N ARG A 180 52.54 -36.37 31.39
CA ARG A 180 52.17 -37.75 31.81
C ARG A 180 50.68 -38.13 31.95
N PHE A 181 50.21 -38.91 30.97
CA PHE A 181 49.38 -40.13 31.01
C PHE A 181 48.57 -40.47 32.29
N ARG A 182 47.30 -40.91 32.14
CA ARG A 182 46.92 -42.34 32.03
C ARG A 182 45.42 -42.55 31.72
N LYS A 183 45.14 -43.64 30.97
CA LYS A 183 43.85 -44.33 30.75
C LYS A 183 43.24 -44.82 32.06
N GLU A 184 41.91 -45.04 32.09
CA GLU A 184 41.34 -46.36 32.43
C GLU A 184 39.88 -46.49 31.96
N LEU A 185 39.54 -47.72 31.55
CA LEU A 185 38.25 -48.23 31.13
C LEU A 185 37.60 -48.97 32.32
N TYR A 186 36.26 -49.04 32.30
CA TYR A 186 35.34 -49.88 33.11
C TYR A 186 35.08 -49.46 34.57
N GLU A 187 33.81 -49.21 34.89
CA GLU A 187 32.82 -50.24 35.28
C GLU A 187 31.47 -49.96 34.58
#